data_AF-A0A2T0M5B0-F1
#
_entry.id   AF-A0A2T0M5B0-F1
#
_cell.length_a   1.000
_cell.length_b   1.000
_cell.length_c   1.000
_cell.angle_alpha   90.00
_cell.angle_beta   90.00
_cell.angle_gamma   90.00
#
_symmetry.space_group_name_H-M   'P 1'
#
loop_
_entity.id
_entity.type
_entity.pdbx_description
1 polymer ?
#
loop_
_entity_poly.entity_id
_entity_poly.type
_entity_poly.pdbx_seq_one_letter_code
_entity_poly.pdbx_strand_id
1 'polypeptide(L)' 'MALRCLYQGSAGELAEVIAQGHLVEELRRRFVAMHGARPRESESASWGGSIPTVVDLLIGAGLRDVQVLVEWAHCGSTA' A
#
# COMPACT_ATOMS: atom_id res chain seq x y z
N MET A 1 20.20 4.63 -0.34
CA MET A 1 18.97 5.39 -0.65
C MET A 1 17.81 4.52 -0.24
N ALA A 2 17.14 4.82 0.88
CA ALA A 2 15.99 4.04 1.31
C ALA A 2 14.81 4.33 0.36
N LEU A 3 14.18 3.29 -0.18
CA LEU A 3 12.95 3.43 -0.97
C LEU A 3 11.89 4.09 -0.07
N ARG A 4 11.24 5.16 -0.56
CA ARG A 4 10.15 5.84 0.15
C ARG A 4 8.84 5.12 -0.12
N CYS A 5 8.70 3.93 0.44
CA CYS A 5 7.51 3.10 0.30
C CYS A 5 6.59 3.22 1.53
N LEU A 6 5.29 3.28 1.28
CA LEU A 6 4.25 3.16 2.30
C LEU A 6 4.21 1.76 2.89
N TYR A 7 4.48 0.73 2.08
CA TYR A 7 4.55 -0.66 2.52
C TYR A 7 5.64 -1.41 1.76
N GLN A 8 6.31 -2.33 2.45
CA GLN A 8 7.23 -3.30 1.87
C GLN A 8 7.06 -4.62 2.62
N GLY A 9 6.72 -5.67 1.88
CA GLY A 9 6.50 -7.02 2.39
C GLY A 9 6.14 -7.96 1.24
N SER A 10 5.95 -9.23 1.52
CA SER A 10 5.42 -10.20 0.56
C SER A 10 3.92 -10.00 0.32
N ALA A 11 3.40 -10.54 -0.79
CA ALA A 11 1.95 -10.55 -1.04
C ALA A 11 1.19 -11.28 0.08
N GLY A 12 1.78 -12.33 0.67
CA GLY A 12 1.23 -13.05 1.81
C GLY A 12 1.13 -12.22 3.08
N GLU A 13 2.20 -11.53 3.46
CA GLU A 13 2.19 -10.63 4.63
C GLU A 13 1.18 -9.49 4.42
N LEU A 14 1.08 -8.96 3.20
CA LEU A 14 0.12 -7.91 2.88
C LEU A 14 -1.33 -8.43 2.95
N ALA A 15 -1.58 -9.67 2.50
CA ALA A 15 -2.88 -10.33 2.62
C ALA A 15 -3.30 -10.50 4.09
N GLU A 16 -2.35 -10.82 4.99
CA GLU A 16 -2.61 -10.91 6.43
C GLU A 16 -2.98 -9.55 7.02
N VAL A 17 -2.30 -8.48 6.63
CA VAL A 17 -2.64 -7.10 7.02
C VAL A 17 -4.03 -6.69 6.53
N ILE A 18 -4.38 -7.06 5.29
CA ILE A 18 -5.71 -6.83 4.71
C ILE A 18 -6.78 -7.61 5.47
N ALA A 19 -6.54 -8.89 5.78
CA ALA A 19 -7.49 -9.74 6.50
C ALA A 19 -7.76 -9.23 7.93
N GLN A 20 -6.79 -8.57 8.56
CA GLN A 20 -6.95 -7.92 9.86
C GLN A 20 -7.67 -6.56 9.78
N GLY A 21 -7.96 -6.05 8.58
CA GLY A 21 -8.57 -4.74 8.37
C GLY A 21 -7.63 -3.55 8.66
N HIS A 22 -6.32 -3.80 8.70
CA HIS A 22 -5.33 -2.80 9.13
C HIS A 22 -4.67 -2.02 7.99
N LEU A 23 -4.89 -2.42 6.72
CA LEU A 23 -4.21 -1.87 5.55
C LEU A 23 -4.24 -0.33 5.50
N VAL A 24 -5.43 0.27 5.49
CA VAL A 24 -5.57 1.71 5.28
C VAL A 24 -4.92 2.50 6.43
N GLU A 25 -5.06 2.04 7.67
CA GLU A 25 -4.46 2.70 8.82
C GLU A 25 -2.93 2.59 8.78
N GLU A 26 -2.39 1.45 8.40
CA GLU A 26 -0.94 1.28 8.25
C GLU A 26 -0.36 2.22 7.18
N LEU A 27 -1.00 2.28 6.00
CA LEU A 27 -0.58 3.18 4.93
C LEU A 27 -0.71 4.65 5.35
N ARG A 28 -1.76 5.04 6.07
CA ARG A 28 -1.91 6.40 6.62
C ARG A 28 -0.80 6.76 7.60
N ARG A 29 -0.47 5.86 8.54
CA ARG A 29 0.63 6.07 9.50
C ARG A 29 1.96 6.25 8.78
N ARG A 30 2.26 5.39 7.80
CA ARG A 30 3.48 5.48 6.99
C ARG A 30 3.51 6.75 6.14
N PHE A 31 2.38 7.15 5.56
CA PHE A 31 2.26 8.38 4.79
C PHE A 31 2.59 9.60 5.64
N VAL A 32 1.99 9.71 6.83
CA VAL A 32 2.25 10.81 7.77
C VAL A 32 3.72 10.82 8.19
N ALA A 33 4.30 9.65 8.50
CA ALA A 33 5.71 9.54 8.86
C ALA A 33 6.65 9.99 7.73
N MET A 34 6.30 9.74 6.46
CA MET A 34 7.14 10.11 5.31
C MET A 34 6.94 11.55 4.83
N HIS A 35 5.71 12.06 4.86
CA HIS A 35 5.34 13.33 4.23
C HIS A 35 5.00 14.43 5.23
N GLY A 36 4.82 14.12 6.52
CA GLY A 36 4.43 15.08 7.56
C GLY A 36 2.99 15.60 7.45
N ALA A 37 2.23 15.14 6.44
CA ALA A 37 0.85 15.52 6.18
C ALA A 37 -0.06 14.28 6.16
N ARG A 38 -1.36 14.48 6.39
CA ARG A 38 -2.34 13.40 6.23
C ARG A 38 -2.64 13.18 4.74
N PRO A 39 -2.83 11.92 4.30
CA PRO A 39 -3.33 11.66 2.95
C PRO A 39 -4.75 12.18 2.80
N ARG A 40 -5.15 12.44 1.56
CA ARG A 40 -6.53 12.80 1.22
C ARG A 40 -7.46 11.60 1.44
N GLU A 41 -8.74 11.89 1.69
CA GLU A 41 -9.74 10.83 1.86
C GLU A 41 -9.86 9.95 0.61
N SER A 42 -9.80 10.56 -0.58
CA SER A 42 -9.83 9.83 -1.85
C SER A 42 -8.65 8.89 -2.04
N GLU A 43 -7.46 9.24 -1.55
CA GLU A 43 -6.27 8.37 -1.57
C GLU A 43 -6.47 7.17 -0.64
N SER A 44 -6.93 7.44 0.59
CA SER A 44 -7.20 6.38 1.57
C SER A 44 -8.29 5.42 1.09
N ALA A 45 -9.35 5.94 0.47
CA ALA A 45 -10.41 5.15 -0.13
C ALA A 45 -9.91 4.32 -1.32
N SER A 46 -9.08 4.91 -2.18
CA SER A 46 -8.46 4.21 -3.31
C SER A 46 -7.59 3.04 -2.85
N TRP A 47 -6.79 3.21 -1.81
CA TRP A 47 -5.98 2.13 -1.24
C TRP A 47 -6.86 0.97 -0.76
N GLY A 48 -7.90 1.28 0.03
CA GLY A 48 -8.82 0.27 0.55
C GLY A 48 -9.65 -0.45 -0.53
N GLY A 49 -9.92 0.21 -1.65
CA GLY A 49 -10.69 -0.37 -2.76
C GLY A 49 -9.87 -1.16 -3.78
N SER A 50 -8.60 -0.80 -4.01
CA SER A 50 -7.81 -1.35 -5.12
C SER A 50 -6.71 -2.33 -4.70
N ILE A 51 -6.02 -2.06 -3.58
CA ILE A 51 -4.90 -2.89 -3.15
C ILE A 51 -5.36 -4.31 -2.78
N PRO A 52 -6.47 -4.51 -2.03
CA PRO A 52 -6.95 -5.87 -1.76
C PRO A 52 -7.22 -6.69 -3.02
N THR A 53 -7.82 -6.08 -4.05
CA THR A 53 -8.08 -6.77 -5.32
C THR A 53 -6.80 -7.25 -6.00
N VAL A 54 -5.75 -6.43 -6.01
CA VAL A 54 -4.45 -6.82 -6.59
C VAL A 54 -3.81 -7.94 -5.77
N VAL A 55 -3.87 -7.86 -4.44
CA VAL A 55 -3.31 -8.87 -3.55
C VAL A 55 -4.04 -10.20 -3.71
N ASP A 56 -5.37 -10.20 -3.79
CA ASP A 56 -6.17 -11.41 -4.02
C ASP A 56 -5.79 -12.10 -5.34
N LEU A 57 -5.50 -11.33 -6.40
CA LEU A 57 -5.03 -11.89 -7.68
C LEU A 57 -3.65 -12.54 -7.53
N LEU A 58 -2.73 -11.93 -6.78
CA LEU A 58 -1.41 -12.52 -6.51
C LEU A 58 -1.53 -13.81 -5.70
N ILE A 59 -2.37 -13.82 -4.66
CA ILE A 59 -2.61 -15.01 -3.84
C ILE A 59 -3.26 -16.12 -4.67
N GLY A 60 -4.30 -15.80 -5.45
CA GLY A 60 -4.98 -16.74 -6.32
C GLY A 60 -4.07 -17.34 -7.40
N ALA A 61 -3.04 -16.61 -7.82
CA ALA A 61 -2.01 -17.09 -8.75
C ALA A 61 -0.89 -17.90 -8.09
N GLY A 62 -0.93 -18.12 -6.77
CA GLY A 62 0.14 -18.81 -6.03
C GLY A 62 1.40 -17.97 -5.82
N LEU A 63 1.32 -16.64 -6.01
CA LEU A 63 2.44 -15.70 -5.92
C LEU A 63 2.60 -15.10 -4.52
N ARG A 64 2.33 -15.89 -3.47
CA ARG A 64 2.31 -15.40 -2.07
C ARG A 64 3.65 -14.81 -1.62
N ASP A 65 4.75 -15.38 -2.08
CA ASP A 65 6.11 -14.97 -1.66
C ASP A 65 6.70 -13.85 -2.52
N VAL A 66 5.95 -13.33 -3.50
CA VAL A 66 6.40 -12.19 -4.32
C VAL A 66 6.48 -10.94 -3.46
N GLN A 67 7.61 -10.23 -3.57
CA GLN A 67 7.81 -8.94 -2.91
C GLN A 67 6.87 -7.89 -3.51
N VAL A 68 6.12 -7.22 -2.65
CA VAL A 68 5.25 -6.09 -2.96
C VAL A 68 5.82 -4.82 -2.34
N LEU A 69 5.86 -3.76 -3.14
CA LEU A 69 6.19 -2.41 -2.72
C LEU A 69 5.00 -1.51 -3.03
N VAL A 70 4.49 -0.80 -2.02
CA VAL A 70 3.45 0.21 -2.20
C VAL A 70 4.09 1.57 -2.05
N GLU A 71 4.03 2.38 -3.10
CA GLU A 71 4.59 3.72 -3.14
C GLU A 71 3.48 4.74 -3.36
N TRP A 72 3.72 5.97 -2.88
CA TRP A 72 2.87 7.10 -3.23
C TRP A 72 3.54 7.92 -4.32
N ALA A 73 2.92 7.96 -5.50
CA ALA A 73 3.34 8.84 -6.57
C ALA A 73 2.62 10.18 -6.43
N HIS A 74 3.37 11.24 -6.11
CA HIS A 74 2.85 12.58 -6.30
C HIS A 74 2.74 12.83 -7.81
N CYS A 75 1.53 13.06 -8.31
CA CYS A 75 1.38 13.70 -9.61
C CYS A 75 1.70 15.19 -9.46
N GLY A 76 3.00 15.50 -9.32
CA GLY A 76 3.54 16.83 -9.56
C GLY A 76 3.95 16.85 -11.02
N SER A 77 3.24 17.62 -11.85
CA SER A 77 3.62 17.90 -13.23
C SER A 77 5.07 18.38 -13.28
N THR A 78 6.00 17.48 -13.59
CA THR A 78 7.25 17.84 -14.23
C THR A 78 6.96 17.81 -15.73
N ALA A 79 6.43 18.93 -16.20
CA ALA A 79 6.53 19.33 -17.60
C ALA A 79 7.72 20.27 -17.70
#